data_AF-A0A2D6UG56-F1
#
_entry.id   AF-A0A2D6UG56-F1
#
_cell.length_a   1.000
_cell.length_b   1.000
_cell.length_c   1.000
_cell.angle_alpha   90.00
_cell.angle_beta   90.00
_cell.angle_gamma   90.00
#
_symmetry.space_group_name_H-M   'P 1'
#
loop_
_entity.id
_entity.type
_entity.pdbx_description
1 polymer ?
#
loop_
_entity_poly.entity_id
_entity_poly.type
_entity_poly.pdbx_seq_one_letter_code
_entity_poly.pdbx_strand_id
1 'polypeptide(L)'
;FLAVQNTYLSIFQALGGLGLLIGSAGLGIVVARNLLERRREFGLLEALGYPIKAIRKMAIVEHRWLLTWGLAAGTATALIAVWPAILNRQEGIPFRELGILVLLLGMTSLFWIIVATQLSLKNSTLPALREE
;
A
#
# COMPACT_ATOMS: atom_id res chain seq x y z
N PHE A 1 39.23 -2.15 0.01
CA PHE A 1 38.40 -1.43 -0.98
C PHE A 1 36.98 -1.98 -1.11
N LEU A 2 36.78 -3.29 -1.31
CA LEU A 2 35.43 -3.90 -1.41
C LEU A 2 34.54 -3.71 -0.16
N ALA A 3 35.12 -3.68 1.04
CA ALA A 3 34.36 -3.50 2.28
C ALA A 3 33.61 -2.16 2.35
N VAL A 4 34.21 -1.06 1.85
CA VAL A 4 33.57 0.28 1.89
C VAL A 4 32.41 0.35 0.90
N GLN A 5 32.58 -0.22 -0.30
CA GLN A 5 31.52 -0.30 -1.30
C GLN A 5 30.32 -1.13 -0.80
N ASN A 6 30.60 -2.26 -0.15
CA ASN A 6 29.56 -3.11 0.44
C ASN A 6 28.81 -2.39 1.57
N THR A 7 29.53 -1.68 2.44
CA THR A 7 28.90 -0.88 3.50
C THR A 7 28.04 0.24 2.90
N TYR A 8 28.52 0.96 1.89
CA TYR A 8 27.74 1.97 1.19
C TYR A 8 26.43 1.38 0.62
N LEU A 9 26.51 0.27 -0.13
CA LEU A 9 25.34 -0.41 -0.67
C LEU A 9 24.36 -0.87 0.42
N SER A 10 24.88 -1.40 1.54
CA SER A 10 24.03 -1.82 2.66
C SER A 10 23.26 -0.67 3.30
N ILE A 11 23.86 0.52 3.41
CA ILE A 11 23.20 1.70 3.96
C ILE A 11 22.10 2.16 2.99
N PHE A 12 22.37 2.19 1.68
CA PHE A 12 21.35 2.53 0.68
C PHE A 12 20.19 1.52 0.67
N GLN A 13 20.49 0.23 0.79
CA GLN A 13 19.46 -0.80 0.89
C GLN A 13 18.64 -0.66 2.18
N ALA A 14 19.29 -0.39 3.32
CA ALA A 14 18.60 -0.17 4.58
C ALA A 14 17.69 1.05 4.53
N LEU A 15 18.18 2.19 4.01
CA LEU A 15 17.39 3.41 3.83
C LEU A 15 16.25 3.21 2.83
N GLY A 16 16.51 2.51 1.72
CA GLY A 16 15.48 2.13 0.76
C GLY A 16 14.39 1.27 1.40
N GLY A 17 14.78 0.23 2.15
CA GLY A 17 13.85 -0.63 2.88
C GLY A 17 13.01 0.14 3.90
N LEU A 18 13.63 1.03 4.68
CA LEU A 18 12.93 1.92 5.61
C LEU A 18 11.94 2.84 4.87
N GLY A 19 12.35 3.39 3.72
CA GLY A 19 11.48 4.19 2.85
C GLY A 19 10.25 3.42 2.38
N LEU A 20 10.41 2.14 2.00
CA LEU A 20 9.29 1.28 1.62
C LEU A 20 8.36 1.00 2.80
N LEU A 21 8.91 0.77 4.00
CA LEU A 21 8.10 0.57 5.21
C LEU A 21 7.29 1.82 5.54
N ILE A 22 7.93 2.99 5.59
CA ILE A 22 7.27 4.28 5.86
C ILE A 22 6.21 4.57 4.79
N GLY A 23 6.53 4.36 3.51
CA GLY A 23 5.58 4.54 2.41
C GLY A 23 4.36 3.62 2.53
N SER A 24 4.56 2.35 2.87
CA SER A 24 3.46 1.39 3.06
C SER A 24 2.56 1.77 4.24
N ALA A 25 3.13 2.28 5.34
CA ALA A 25 2.36 2.79 6.47
C ALA A 25 1.59 4.06 6.11
N GLY A 26 2.22 4.96 5.33
CA GLY A 26 1.59 6.17 4.80
C GLY A 26 0.36 5.87 3.94
N LEU A 27 0.42 4.82 3.10
CA LEU A 27 -0.77 4.34 2.37
C LEU A 27 -1.92 3.97 3.31
N GLY A 28 -1.64 3.29 4.42
CA GLY A 28 -2.63 2.97 5.44
C GLY A 28 -3.29 4.22 6.04
N ILE A 29 -2.51 5.27 6.29
CA ILE A 29 -3.04 6.56 6.80
C ILE A 29 -3.95 7.22 5.76
N VAL A 30 -3.54 7.25 4.48
CA VAL A 30 -4.34 7.84 3.39
C VAL A 30 -5.66 7.07 3.20
N VAL A 31 -5.61 5.74 3.25
CA VAL A 31 -6.81 4.87 3.21
C VAL A 31 -7.72 5.17 4.39
N ALA A 32 -7.17 5.24 5.61
CA ALA A 32 -7.95 5.56 6.80
C ALA A 32 -8.65 6.92 6.67
N ARG A 33 -7.94 7.94 6.17
CA ARG A 33 -8.49 9.28 5.91
C ARG A 33 -9.60 9.26 4.87
N ASN A 34 -9.41 8.54 3.76
CA ASN A 34 -10.44 8.39 2.73
C ASN A 34 -11.73 7.75 3.29
N LEU A 35 -11.59 6.70 4.11
CA LEU A 35 -12.73 6.05 4.75
C LEU A 35 -13.42 6.94 5.78
N LEU A 36 -12.66 7.77 6.51
CA LEU A 36 -13.19 8.75 7.47
C LEU A 36 -14.04 9.81 6.78
N GLU A 37 -13.56 10.36 5.66
CA GLU A 37 -14.28 11.34 4.84
C GLU A 37 -15.59 10.76 4.26
N ARG A 38 -15.60 9.46 3.92
CA ARG A 38 -16.76 8.75 3.35
C ARG A 38 -17.68 8.08 4.38
N ARG A 39 -17.50 8.36 5.68
CA ARG A 39 -18.31 7.73 6.75
C ARG A 39 -19.82 7.95 6.61
N ARG A 40 -20.25 9.08 6.05
CA ARG A 40 -21.68 9.37 5.81
C ARG A 40 -22.32 8.41 4.81
N GLU A 41 -21.60 8.05 3.73
CA GLU A 41 -22.07 7.06 2.75
C GLU A 41 -22.24 5.69 3.40
N PHE A 42 -21.29 5.29 4.25
CA PHE A 42 -21.37 4.03 5.00
C PHE A 42 -22.52 4.02 6.01
N GLY A 43 -22.80 5.14 6.67
CA GLY A 43 -23.94 5.31 7.56
C GLY A 43 -25.29 5.19 6.86
N LEU A 44 -25.41 5.71 5.63
CA LEU A 44 -26.61 5.54 4.80
C LEU A 44 -26.82 4.08 4.39
N LEU A 45 -25.74 3.39 3.98
CA LEU A 45 -25.81 1.96 3.66
C LEU A 45 -26.21 1.13 4.89
N GLU A 46 -25.67 1.45 6.07
CA GLU A 46 -26.04 0.82 7.34
C GLU A 46 -27.52 1.07 7.67
N ALA A 47 -28.04 2.28 7.46
CA ALA A 47 -29.45 2.62 7.64
C ALA A 47 -30.39 1.90 6.67
N LEU A 48 -29.91 1.56 5.46
CA LEU A 48 -30.60 0.73 4.48
C LEU A 48 -30.53 -0.78 4.80
N GLY A 49 -29.87 -1.18 5.90
CA GLY A 49 -29.78 -2.56 6.36
C GLY A 49 -28.57 -3.34 5.82
N TYR A 50 -27.60 -2.68 5.18
CA TYR A 50 -26.38 -3.38 4.76
C TYR A 50 -25.52 -3.78 5.97
N PRO A 51 -25.02 -5.03 6.04
CA PRO A 51 -24.15 -5.44 7.12
C PRO A 51 -22.78 -4.77 6.99
N ILE A 52 -22.20 -4.33 8.12
CA ILE A 52 -20.86 -3.72 8.18
C ILE A 52 -19.76 -4.57 7.53
N LYS A 53 -19.94 -5.91 7.49
CA LYS A 53 -19.04 -6.84 6.80
C LYS A 53 -19.02 -6.63 5.27
N ALA A 54 -20.17 -6.34 4.67
CA ALA A 54 -20.26 -6.05 3.24
C ALA A 54 -19.59 -4.72 2.91
N ILE A 55 -19.82 -3.70 3.74
CA ILE A 55 -19.20 -2.37 3.61
C ILE A 55 -17.67 -2.48 3.70
N ARG A 56 -17.15 -3.22 4.69
CA ARG A 56 -15.70 -3.49 4.81
C ARG A 56 -15.14 -4.22 3.59
N LYS A 57 -15.84 -5.22 3.06
CA LYS A 57 -15.41 -5.95 1.85
C LYS A 57 -15.34 -5.03 0.64
N MET A 58 -16.32 -4.16 0.46
CA MET A 58 -16.36 -3.18 -0.62
C MET A 58 -15.16 -2.22 -0.52
N ALA A 59 -14.94 -1.63 0.65
CA ALA A 59 -13.80 -0.74 0.91
C ALA A 59 -12.44 -1.41 0.62
N ILE A 60 -12.26 -2.67 1.04
CA ILE A 60 -11.02 -3.41 0.77
C ILE A 60 -10.83 -3.65 -0.73
N VAL A 61 -11.88 -4.03 -1.46
CA VAL A 61 -11.79 -4.27 -2.91
C VAL A 61 -11.42 -3.00 -3.66
N GLU A 62 -12.01 -1.86 -3.29
CA GLU A 62 -11.70 -0.56 -3.89
C GLU A 62 -10.21 -0.21 -3.75
N HIS A 63 -9.69 -0.30 -2.52
CA HIS A 63 -8.29 0.03 -2.26
C HIS A 63 -7.31 -1.03 -2.79
N ARG A 64 -7.75 -2.28 -2.96
CA ARG A 64 -6.95 -3.30 -3.65
C ARG A 64 -6.70 -2.97 -5.11
N TRP A 65 -7.69 -2.45 -5.82
CA TRP A 65 -7.50 -2.01 -7.20
C TRP A 65 -6.51 -0.84 -7.28
N LEU A 66 -6.65 0.15 -6.40
CA LEU A 66 -5.71 1.27 -6.31
C LEU A 66 -4.28 0.79 -6.01
N LEU A 67 -4.11 -0.17 -5.09
CA LEU A 67 -2.83 -0.78 -4.79
C LEU A 67 -2.23 -1.47 -6.02
N THR A 68 -3.03 -2.25 -6.77
CA THR A 68 -2.53 -2.95 -7.97
C THR A 68 -2.05 -1.98 -9.05
N TRP A 69 -2.80 -0.91 -9.29
CA TRP A 69 -2.41 0.11 -10.26
C TRP A 69 -1.19 0.90 -9.80
N GLY A 70 -1.13 1.27 -8.52
CA GLY A 70 0.03 1.94 -7.94
C GLY A 70 1.30 1.08 -8.00
N LEU A 71 1.19 -0.22 -7.69
CA LEU A 71 2.29 -1.17 -7.81
C LEU A 71 2.75 -1.34 -9.26
N ALA A 72 1.82 -1.47 -10.20
CA ALA A 72 2.15 -1.61 -11.62
C ALA A 72 2.87 -0.36 -12.14
N ALA A 73 2.33 0.83 -11.87
CA ALA A 73 2.92 2.09 -12.28
C ALA A 73 4.29 2.33 -11.61
N GLY A 74 4.41 2.04 -10.31
CA GLY A 74 5.67 2.17 -9.57
C GLY A 74 6.73 1.21 -10.09
N THR A 75 6.37 -0.05 -10.36
CA THR A 75 7.28 -1.05 -10.94
C THR A 75 7.73 -0.64 -12.33
N ALA A 76 6.81 -0.18 -13.19
CA ALA A 76 7.15 0.32 -14.52
C ALA A 76 8.11 1.51 -14.45
N THR A 77 7.86 2.46 -13.56
CA THR A 77 8.72 3.64 -13.37
C THR A 77 10.11 3.25 -12.85
N ALA A 78 10.18 2.31 -11.91
CA ALA A 78 11.45 1.80 -11.40
C ALA A 78 12.28 1.09 -12.50
N LEU A 79 11.62 0.31 -13.37
CA LEU A 79 12.27 -0.34 -14.51
C LEU A 79 12.83 0.68 -15.51
N ILE A 80 12.07 1.74 -15.81
CA ILE A 80 12.53 2.83 -16.68
C ILE A 80 13.75 3.54 -16.06
N ALA A 81 13.72 3.82 -14.75
CA ALA A 81 14.82 4.50 -14.06
C ALA A 81 16.11 3.68 -14.05
N VAL A 82 16.01 2.35 -13.92
CA VAL A 82 17.18 1.44 -13.86
C VAL A 82 17.58 0.92 -15.24
N TRP A 83 16.78 1.18 -16.29
CA TRP A 83 17.04 0.79 -17.68
C TRP A 83 18.47 1.08 -18.18
N PRO A 84 19.02 2.31 -18.04
CA PRO A 84 20.39 2.59 -18.49
C PRO A 84 21.46 1.82 -17.71
N ALA A 85 21.20 1.48 -16.45
CA ALA A 85 22.11 0.68 -15.63
C ALA A 85 22.08 -0.81 -16.03
N ILE A 86 20.95 -1.29 -16.56
CA ILE A 86 20.80 -2.67 -17.05
C ILE A 86 21.54 -2.86 -18.38
N LEU A 87 21.49 -1.87 -19.28
CA LEU A 87 22.18 -1.93 -20.58
C LEU A 87 23.70 -2.12 -20.45
N ASN A 88 24.29 -1.59 -19.38
CA ASN A 88 25.73 -1.69 -19.10
C ASN A 88 26.10 -2.92 -18.23
N ARG A 89 25.12 -3.72 -17.82
CA ARG A 89 25.33 -4.90 -16.96
C ARG A 89 25.51 -6.15 -17.81
N GLN A 90 26.57 -6.93 -17.55
CA GLN A 90 26.77 -8.24 -18.19
C GLN A 90 25.88 -9.34 -17.59
N GLU A 91 25.46 -9.17 -16.34
CA GLU A 91 24.52 -10.06 -15.65
C GLU A 91 23.10 -9.50 -15.83
N GLY A 92 22.20 -10.31 -16.40
CA GLY A 92 20.82 -9.92 -16.69
C GLY A 92 19.99 -9.53 -15.46
N ILE A 93 18.73 -9.13 -15.68
CA ILE A 93 17.86 -8.65 -14.60
C ILE A 93 17.52 -9.80 -13.63
N PRO A 94 17.71 -9.62 -12.30
CA PRO A 94 17.34 -10.63 -11.30
C PRO A 94 15.83 -10.63 -11.06
N PHE A 95 15.05 -11.17 -12.02
CA PHE A 95 13.59 -11.20 -11.97
C PHE A 95 13.02 -11.88 -10.71
N ARG A 96 13.74 -12.87 -10.15
CA ARG A 96 13.34 -13.54 -8.91
C ARG A 96 13.32 -12.57 -7.72
N GLU A 97 14.38 -11.79 -7.54
CA GLU A 97 14.47 -10.85 -6.41
C GLU A 97 13.46 -9.71 -6.56
N LEU A 98 13.30 -9.20 -7.78
CA LEU A 98 12.27 -8.20 -8.09
C LEU A 98 10.87 -8.73 -7.78
N GLY A 99 10.56 -9.97 -8.19
CA GLY A 99 9.28 -10.60 -7.90
C GLY A 99 9.01 -10.73 -6.40
N ILE A 100 10.03 -11.13 -5.62
CA ILE A 100 9.94 -11.23 -4.15
C ILE A 100 9.71 -9.84 -3.53
N LEU A 101 10.42 -8.81 -3.99
CA LEU A 101 10.28 -7.44 -3.47
C LEU A 101 8.88 -6.88 -3.74
N VAL A 102 8.38 -6.99 -4.98
CA VAL A 102 7.04 -6.52 -5.34
C VAL A 102 5.96 -7.27 -4.56
N LEU A 103 6.13 -8.59 -4.39
CA LEU A 103 5.21 -9.41 -3.61
C LEU A 103 5.20 -9.00 -2.14
N LEU A 104 6.37 -8.83 -1.51
CA LEU A 104 6.48 -8.37 -0.13
C LEU A 104 5.85 -6.98 0.05
N LEU A 105 6.12 -6.05 -0.86
CA LEU A 105 5.56 -4.71 -0.81
C LEU A 105 4.03 -4.70 -0.99
N GLY A 106 3.53 -5.57 -1.87
CA GLY A 106 2.09 -5.80 -2.02
C GLY A 106 1.47 -6.36 -0.74
N MET A 107 2.11 -7.34 -0.11
CA MET A 107 1.64 -7.93 1.14
C MET A 107 1.63 -6.92 2.30
N THR A 108 2.69 -6.14 2.48
CA THR A 108 2.76 -5.13 3.56
C THR A 108 1.74 -4.01 3.35
N SER A 109 1.54 -3.56 2.11
CA SER A 109 0.52 -2.55 1.79
C SER A 109 -0.89 -3.09 1.99
N LEU A 110 -1.15 -4.34 1.59
CA LEU A 110 -2.45 -4.98 1.82
C LEU A 110 -2.74 -5.13 3.31
N PHE A 111 -1.73 -5.51 4.10
CA PHE A 111 -1.83 -5.55 5.56
C PHE A 111 -2.26 -4.19 6.13
N TRP A 112 -1.62 -3.10 5.71
CA TRP A 112 -2.00 -1.75 6.14
C TRP A 112 -3.41 -1.35 5.71
N ILE A 113 -3.85 -1.69 4.49
CA ILE A 113 -5.22 -1.42 4.02
C ILE A 113 -6.24 -2.15 4.90
N ILE A 114 -6.00 -3.42 5.22
CA ILE A 114 -6.89 -4.22 6.07
C ILE A 114 -6.96 -3.62 7.48
N VAL A 115 -5.81 -3.31 8.07
CA VAL A 115 -5.74 -2.70 9.41
C VAL A 115 -6.46 -1.35 9.43
N ALA A 116 -6.20 -0.47 8.46
CA ALA A 116 -6.85 0.82 8.33
C ALA A 116 -8.37 0.67 8.18
N THR A 117 -8.83 -0.24 7.33
CA THR A 117 -10.27 -0.48 7.14
C THR A 117 -10.94 -0.99 8.42
N GLN A 118 -10.31 -1.92 9.13
CA GLN A 118 -10.86 -2.47 10.36
C GLN A 118 -10.92 -1.43 11.49
N LEU A 119 -9.90 -0.58 11.63
CA LEU A 119 -9.87 0.48 12.62
C LEU A 119 -10.87 1.60 12.29
N SER A 120 -10.95 2.00 11.02
CA SER A 120 -11.85 3.06 10.57
C SER A 120 -13.33 2.68 10.59
N LEU A 121 -13.68 1.40 10.45
CA LEU A 121 -15.07 0.92 10.41
C LEU A 121 -15.42 0.06 11.64
N LYS A 122 -14.71 0.25 12.76
CA LYS A 122 -14.92 -0.55 14.00
C LYS A 122 -16.21 -0.15 14.75
N ASN A 123 -16.62 1.11 14.66
CA ASN A 123 -17.81 1.63 15.34
C ASN A 123 -18.95 1.83 14.32
N SER A 124 -20.20 1.59 14.76
CA SER A 124 -21.39 1.90 13.95
C SER A 124 -21.34 3.38 13.53
N THR A 125 -21.66 3.64 12.27
CA THR A 125 -21.67 4.98 11.67
C THR A 125 -22.99 5.71 11.90
N LEU A 126 -23.97 5.06 12.54
CA LEU A 126 -25.26 5.65 12.93
C LEU A 126 -25.17 6.93 13.79
N PRO A 127 -24.21 7.08 14.73
CA PRO A 127 -24.04 8.34 15.47
C PRO A 127 -23.63 9.51 14.56
N ALA A 128 -22.95 9.26 13.44
CA ALA A 128 -22.52 10.30 12.51
C ALA A 128 -23.70 10.92 11.71
N LEU A 129 -24.87 10.28 11.73
CA LEU A 129 -26.13 10.84 11.22
C LEU A 129 -26.90 11.62 12.31
N ARG A 130 -26.45 11.56 13.57
CA ARG A 130 -27.16 12.07 14.74
C ARG A 130 -26.53 13.34 15.33
N GLU A 131 -25.37 13.76 14.82
CA GLU A 131 -24.62 14.96 15.22
C GLU A 131 -24.96 16.20 14.35
N GLU A 132 -25.96 16.11 13.47
CA GLU A 132 -26.66 17.24 12.83
C GLU A 132 -28.17 17.10 13.04
#